data_AF-A0A7C1JME5-F1
#
_entry.id   AF-A0A7C1JME5-F1
#
_cell.length_a   1.000
_cell.length_b   1.000
_cell.length_c   1.000
_cell.angle_alpha   90.00
_cell.angle_beta   90.00
_cell.angle_gamma   90.00
#
_symmetry.space_group_name_H-M   'P 1'
#
loop_
_entity.id
_entity.type
_entity.pdbx_description
1 polymer ?
#
loop_
_entity_poly.entity_id
_entity_poly.type
_entity_poly.pdbx_seq_one_letter_code
_entity_poly.pdbx_strand_id
1 'polypeptide(L)'
;CRGAVPPQGGRGVPDPGNALDYHRYAYVRFNPLKYTDPSGHCPTPPASLGPSICMALFIQPSTIAAGPITVRGDGRGFSSASDPAASRGFIWIPVAEPQHFHAQTNPSGYPVVPIPLSVSTSAKGPLAHVPVTVEWTHYFPPSAENRWEVREVNDTIEVSYDVVISGPLEGIAPRLNGTVRFTPNASGSYDYSFERDGFPWAEAYYHDGTGKVHTIFRDPAVRGNPHDLFAIERNPSRVQIAVRAVGVLQYGQPRVSIKSSHDACRPGVPC
;
A
#
# COMPACT_ATOMS: atom_id res chain seq x y z
N CYS A 1 12.40 -43.54 -24.04
CA CYS A 1 12.89 -42.17 -23.79
C CYS A 1 11.75 -41.17 -24.00
N ARG A 2 11.08 -40.73 -22.94
CA ARG A 2 10.23 -39.54 -22.99
C ARG A 2 10.60 -38.71 -21.77
N GLY A 3 11.21 -37.55 -22.03
CA GLY A 3 11.71 -36.63 -21.01
C GLY A 3 10.55 -36.04 -20.21
N ALA A 4 10.68 -36.10 -18.89
CA ALA A 4 9.81 -35.39 -17.98
C ALA A 4 10.05 -33.88 -18.10
N VAL A 5 8.96 -33.12 -18.23
CA VAL A 5 8.95 -31.67 -18.08
C VAL A 5 9.26 -31.37 -16.60
N PRO A 6 10.25 -30.52 -16.27
CA PRO A 6 10.50 -30.17 -14.88
C PRO A 6 9.32 -29.33 -14.33
N PRO A 7 8.87 -29.60 -13.09
CA PRO A 7 7.79 -28.82 -12.48
C PRO A 7 8.25 -27.37 -12.34
N GLN A 8 7.48 -26.44 -12.91
CA GLN A 8 7.67 -25.02 -12.68
C GLN A 8 7.41 -24.73 -11.20
N GLY A 9 8.44 -24.27 -10.50
CA GLY A 9 8.42 -23.98 -9.06
C GLY A 9 7.33 -22.97 -8.71
N GLY A 10 6.29 -23.45 -8.03
CA GLY A 10 5.34 -22.59 -7.35
C GLY A 10 6.04 -21.81 -6.23
N ARG A 11 5.79 -20.49 -6.18
CA ARG A 11 6.32 -19.59 -5.15
C ARG A 11 5.92 -20.10 -3.75
N GLY A 12 6.93 -20.51 -2.99
CA GLY A 12 6.80 -21.18 -1.69
C GLY A 12 7.67 -22.45 -1.56
N VAL A 13 8.11 -23.01 -2.70
CA VAL A 13 9.11 -24.09 -2.74
C VAL A 13 10.50 -23.46 -2.96
N PRO A 14 11.51 -23.77 -2.13
CA PRO A 14 12.89 -23.32 -2.35
C PRO A 14 13.34 -23.70 -3.76
N ASP A 15 13.98 -22.79 -4.48
CA ASP A 15 14.62 -23.14 -5.75
C ASP A 15 15.71 -24.19 -5.43
N PRO A 16 15.63 -25.43 -5.96
CA PRO A 16 16.66 -26.44 -5.72
C PRO A 16 18.03 -26.00 -6.23
N GLY A 17 18.08 -25.05 -7.17
CA GLY A 17 19.31 -24.45 -7.67
C GLY A 17 19.93 -23.38 -6.76
N ASN A 18 19.27 -23.01 -5.66
CA ASN A 18 19.74 -21.94 -4.78
C ASN A 18 19.67 -22.31 -3.29
N ALA A 19 20.82 -22.66 -2.73
CA ALA A 19 20.96 -23.03 -1.32
C ALA A 19 20.49 -21.94 -0.34
N LEU A 20 20.43 -20.67 -0.77
CA LEU A 20 19.99 -19.55 0.08
C LEU A 20 18.48 -19.53 0.30
N ASP A 21 17.69 -20.21 -0.54
CA ASP A 21 16.23 -20.28 -0.39
C ASP A 21 15.81 -21.26 0.72
N TYR A 22 16.75 -22.07 1.26
CA TYR A 22 16.52 -22.95 2.41
C TYR A 22 16.67 -22.24 3.76
N HIS A 23 17.18 -21.01 3.78
CA HIS A 23 17.27 -20.21 5.00
C HIS A 23 15.94 -19.49 5.27
N ARG A 24 15.11 -20.08 6.15
CA ARG A 24 13.78 -19.57 6.54
C ARG A 24 13.76 -18.12 7.08
N TYR A 25 14.90 -17.59 7.50
CA TYR A 25 15.04 -16.24 8.06
C TYR A 25 15.89 -15.31 7.17
N ALA A 26 16.34 -15.78 6.00
CA ALA A 26 17.14 -14.96 5.10
C ALA A 26 16.24 -14.02 4.29
N TYR A 27 16.22 -12.75 4.68
CA TYR A 27 15.58 -11.70 3.91
C TYR A 27 16.35 -11.48 2.60
N VAL A 28 15.66 -11.61 1.44
CA VAL A 28 16.16 -11.35 0.08
C VAL A 28 17.58 -11.90 -0.20
N ARG A 29 17.81 -13.16 0.20
CA ARG A 29 19.11 -13.85 0.03
C ARG A 29 20.29 -13.03 0.56
N PHE A 30 20.07 -12.29 1.64
CA PHE A 30 21.04 -11.41 2.29
C PHE A 30 21.53 -10.22 1.42
N ASN A 31 20.82 -9.87 0.35
CA ASN A 31 21.16 -8.71 -0.48
C ASN A 31 19.94 -7.79 -0.74
N PRO A 32 19.62 -6.91 0.23
CA PRO A 32 18.50 -5.98 0.14
C PRO A 32 18.74 -4.80 -0.82
N LEU A 33 19.92 -4.68 -1.43
CA LEU A 33 20.24 -3.66 -2.44
C LEU A 33 19.94 -4.15 -3.86
N LYS A 34 20.00 -5.46 -4.11
CA LYS A 34 19.86 -6.04 -5.46
C LYS A 34 18.52 -6.75 -5.69
N TYR A 35 17.90 -7.27 -4.64
CA TYR A 35 16.63 -7.99 -4.73
C TYR A 35 15.58 -7.22 -3.95
N THR A 36 14.63 -6.64 -4.68
CA THR A 36 13.39 -6.10 -4.13
C THR A 36 12.29 -7.07 -4.55
N ASP A 37 11.52 -7.58 -3.60
CA ASP A 37 10.39 -8.47 -3.89
C ASP A 37 9.25 -7.64 -4.52
N PRO A 38 8.90 -7.82 -5.81
CA PRO A 38 8.09 -6.86 -6.58
C PRO A 38 6.57 -7.01 -6.42
N SER A 39 6.07 -7.69 -5.38
CA SER A 39 4.62 -7.95 -5.27
C SER A 39 4.08 -7.52 -3.92
N GLY A 40 3.73 -6.24 -3.83
CA GLY A 40 3.00 -5.70 -2.70
C GLY A 40 1.47 -5.80 -2.87
N HIS A 41 0.77 -6.04 -1.78
CA HIS A 41 -0.53 -6.72 -1.63
C HIS A 41 -1.14 -6.35 -0.21
N CYS A 42 -2.23 -6.95 0.30
CA CYS A 42 -2.78 -6.82 1.67
C CYS A 42 -2.17 -7.91 2.58
N PRO A 43 -1.66 -7.61 3.79
CA PRO A 43 -0.89 -8.61 4.53
C PRO A 43 -1.79 -9.72 5.06
N THR A 44 -1.43 -10.99 4.84
CA THR A 44 -2.24 -12.11 5.34
C THR A 44 -2.35 -12.04 6.86
N PRO A 45 -3.56 -12.00 7.46
CA PRO A 45 -3.73 -12.04 8.90
C PRO A 45 -3.14 -13.32 9.50
N PRO A 46 -2.52 -13.28 10.69
CA PRO A 46 -2.05 -14.48 11.36
C PRO A 46 -3.23 -15.39 11.70
N ALA A 47 -3.03 -16.71 11.54
CA ALA A 47 -4.09 -17.72 11.74
C ALA A 47 -4.73 -17.66 13.15
N SER A 48 -4.00 -17.16 14.15
CA SER A 48 -4.49 -16.98 15.53
C SER A 48 -5.63 -15.97 15.66
N LEU A 49 -5.84 -15.07 14.70
CA LEU A 49 -6.97 -14.12 14.71
C LEU A 49 -8.29 -14.75 14.23
N GLY A 50 -8.24 -15.98 13.68
CA GLY A 50 -9.41 -16.60 13.09
C GLY A 50 -9.94 -15.84 11.86
N PRO A 51 -11.24 -15.96 11.54
CA PRO A 51 -11.85 -15.23 10.43
C PRO A 51 -11.66 -13.72 10.59
N SER A 52 -11.09 -13.07 9.58
CA SER A 52 -10.63 -11.68 9.66
C SER A 52 -10.79 -10.93 8.35
N ILE A 53 -11.08 -9.64 8.43
CA ILE A 53 -11.01 -8.72 7.29
C ILE A 53 -9.61 -8.09 7.25
N CYS A 54 -8.92 -8.19 6.11
CA CYS A 54 -7.72 -7.42 5.80
C CYS A 54 -8.11 -6.25 4.92
N MET A 55 -7.76 -5.03 5.30
CA MET A 55 -7.85 -3.86 4.42
C MET A 55 -6.48 -3.19 4.34
N ALA A 56 -6.07 -2.79 3.13
CA ALA A 56 -4.80 -2.12 2.91
C ALA A 56 -4.94 -0.90 2.01
N LEU A 57 -4.08 0.08 2.27
CA LEU A 57 -3.90 1.31 1.49
C LEU A 57 -2.50 1.27 0.86
N PHE A 58 -2.39 1.62 -0.43
CA PHE A 58 -1.11 1.60 -1.12
C PHE A 58 -1.01 2.51 -2.33
N ILE A 59 0.21 2.91 -2.64
CA ILE A 59 0.57 3.73 -3.79
C ILE A 59 1.13 2.81 -4.87
N GLN A 60 0.36 2.55 -5.92
CA GLN A 60 0.75 1.64 -7.00
C GLN A 60 2.09 1.99 -7.68
N PRO A 61 2.36 3.25 -8.10
CA PRO A 61 3.65 3.58 -8.70
C PRO A 61 4.79 3.51 -7.66
N SER A 62 6.02 3.31 -8.14
CA SER A 62 7.22 3.27 -7.29
C SER A 62 7.59 4.63 -6.69
N THR A 63 7.14 5.72 -7.30
CA THR A 63 7.27 7.09 -6.80
C THR A 63 6.05 7.93 -7.18
N ILE A 64 5.80 8.97 -6.39
CA ILE A 64 4.82 10.02 -6.68
C ILE A 64 5.45 11.38 -6.47
N ALA A 65 5.05 12.37 -7.27
CA ALA A 65 5.41 13.76 -7.06
C ALA A 65 4.38 14.44 -6.15
N ALA A 66 4.80 14.92 -4.99
CA ALA A 66 4.01 15.72 -4.05
C ALA A 66 4.54 17.17 -4.07
N GLY A 67 4.27 17.88 -5.16
CA GLY A 67 4.85 19.20 -5.43
C GLY A 67 6.34 19.08 -5.79
N PRO A 68 7.25 19.83 -5.14
CA PRO A 68 8.69 19.75 -5.42
C PRO A 68 9.37 18.53 -4.79
N ILE A 69 8.64 17.76 -3.96
CA ILE A 69 9.18 16.61 -3.23
C ILE A 69 8.66 15.34 -3.88
N THR A 70 9.57 14.43 -4.22
CA THR A 70 9.23 13.07 -4.62
C THR A 70 9.11 12.18 -3.38
N VAL A 71 8.05 11.40 -3.31
CA VAL A 71 7.83 10.39 -2.27
C VAL A 71 7.94 9.01 -2.92
N ARG A 72 8.55 8.07 -2.21
CA ARG A 72 8.56 6.67 -2.59
C ARG A 72 7.15 6.10 -2.44
N GLY A 73 6.60 5.62 -3.55
CA GLY A 73 5.39 4.83 -3.56
C GLY A 73 5.71 3.36 -3.27
N ASP A 74 4.66 2.56 -3.18
CA ASP A 74 4.78 1.17 -2.74
C ASP A 74 5.11 0.22 -3.89
N GLY A 75 4.96 0.67 -5.14
CA GLY A 75 5.40 -0.06 -6.32
C GLY A 75 4.64 -1.38 -6.53
N ARG A 76 3.34 -1.40 -6.18
CA ARG A 76 2.59 -2.65 -6.01
C ARG A 76 1.20 -2.65 -6.64
N GLY A 77 0.64 -3.84 -6.88
CA GLY A 77 -0.73 -4.04 -7.38
C GLY A 77 -1.68 -4.58 -6.31
N PHE A 78 -2.92 -4.88 -6.70
CA PHE A 78 -3.88 -5.51 -5.78
C PHE A 78 -3.53 -6.96 -5.48
N SER A 79 -3.75 -7.43 -4.25
CA SER A 79 -3.67 -8.84 -3.86
C SER A 79 -3.95 -9.07 -2.37
N SER A 80 -4.27 -10.30 -2.02
CA SER A 80 -4.68 -10.74 -0.70
C SER A 80 -3.56 -11.25 0.23
N ALA A 81 -2.28 -11.17 -0.17
CA ALA A 81 -1.19 -11.77 0.61
C ALA A 81 0.16 -11.03 0.48
N SER A 82 0.31 -9.82 1.02
CA SER A 82 1.59 -9.09 0.97
C SER A 82 2.52 -9.35 2.10
N ASP A 83 3.78 -9.03 1.84
CA ASP A 83 4.63 -8.43 2.85
C ASP A 83 3.96 -7.19 3.52
N PRO A 84 3.76 -7.20 4.85
CA PRO A 84 3.36 -6.03 5.63
C PRO A 84 4.06 -4.72 5.23
N ALA A 85 5.35 -4.75 4.92
CA ALA A 85 6.14 -3.56 4.59
C ALA A 85 5.79 -2.94 3.23
N ALA A 86 5.10 -3.68 2.37
CA ALA A 86 4.79 -3.25 1.02
C ALA A 86 3.54 -2.37 0.92
N SER A 87 2.80 -2.09 2.00
CA SER A 87 1.64 -1.18 1.96
C SER A 87 1.96 0.17 2.59
N ARG A 88 1.20 1.22 2.30
CA ARG A 88 1.26 2.48 3.05
C ARG A 88 0.75 2.27 4.48
N GLY A 89 -0.35 1.53 4.59
CA GLY A 89 -0.90 1.09 5.86
C GLY A 89 -1.90 -0.03 5.64
N PHE A 90 -2.15 -0.81 6.68
CA PHE A 90 -3.10 -1.91 6.66
C PHE A 90 -3.75 -2.11 8.02
N ILE A 91 -4.88 -2.80 8.01
CA ILE A 91 -5.62 -3.19 9.21
C ILE A 91 -6.13 -4.63 9.07
N TRP A 92 -6.00 -5.38 10.15
CA TRP A 92 -6.61 -6.69 10.36
C TRP A 92 -7.72 -6.56 11.40
N ILE A 93 -8.92 -7.00 11.04
CA ILE A 93 -10.10 -6.88 11.87
C ILE A 93 -10.65 -8.29 12.10
N PRO A 94 -10.46 -8.87 13.30
CA PRO A 94 -11.08 -10.14 13.65
C PRO A 94 -12.60 -9.99 13.60
N VAL A 95 -13.29 -10.88 12.88
CA VAL A 95 -14.75 -10.79 12.71
C VAL A 95 -15.48 -11.01 14.03
N ALA A 96 -14.99 -11.91 14.87
CA ALA A 96 -15.63 -12.22 16.15
C ALA A 96 -15.48 -11.09 17.17
N GLU A 97 -14.40 -10.31 17.09
CA GLU A 97 -14.07 -9.25 18.04
C GLU A 97 -13.45 -8.04 17.31
N PRO A 98 -14.24 -7.27 16.53
CA PRO A 98 -13.72 -6.19 15.67
C PRO A 98 -12.94 -5.10 16.43
N GLN A 99 -13.22 -4.93 17.72
CA GLN A 99 -12.53 -3.99 18.60
C GLN A 99 -11.06 -4.38 18.88
N HIS A 100 -10.70 -5.66 18.72
CA HIS A 100 -9.33 -6.16 18.88
C HIS A 100 -8.53 -6.14 17.57
N PHE A 101 -8.81 -5.14 16.72
CA PHE A 101 -8.12 -4.97 15.45
C PHE A 101 -6.63 -4.67 15.63
N HIS A 102 -5.84 -5.03 14.62
CA HIS A 102 -4.45 -4.62 14.49
C HIS A 102 -4.31 -3.70 13.29
N ALA A 103 -3.86 -2.46 13.50
CA ALA A 103 -3.56 -1.54 12.42
C ALA A 103 -2.08 -1.15 12.44
N GLN A 104 -1.50 -1.02 11.25
CA GLN A 104 -0.12 -0.59 11.07
C GLN A 104 -0.03 0.39 9.90
N THR A 105 0.76 1.44 10.09
CA THR A 105 1.17 2.35 9.01
C THR A 105 2.67 2.22 8.84
N ASN A 106 3.16 2.18 7.61
CA ASN A 106 4.57 1.99 7.32
C ASN A 106 5.32 3.33 7.11
N PRO A 107 6.65 3.32 7.30
CA PRO A 107 7.50 4.48 7.07
C PRO A 107 7.32 5.16 5.71
N SER A 108 7.50 6.47 5.66
CA SER A 108 7.50 7.24 4.41
C SER A 108 8.92 7.38 3.88
N GLY A 109 9.13 6.98 2.62
CA GLY A 109 10.43 7.03 1.97
C GLY A 109 10.55 8.23 1.04
N TYR A 110 11.73 8.85 1.01
CA TYR A 110 12.05 9.95 0.11
C TYR A 110 13.31 9.58 -0.68
N PRO A 111 13.21 9.38 -2.00
CA PRO A 111 14.40 9.18 -2.82
C PRO A 111 15.26 10.44 -2.73
N VAL A 112 16.52 10.27 -2.37
CA VAL A 112 17.47 11.37 -2.37
C VAL A 112 18.02 11.54 -3.78
N VAL A 113 18.21 12.80 -4.17
CA VAL A 113 18.72 13.18 -5.49
C VAL A 113 20.04 12.43 -5.78
N PRO A 114 20.22 11.85 -6.98
CA PRO A 114 21.47 11.20 -7.35
C PRO A 114 22.65 12.16 -7.20
N ILE A 115 23.67 11.78 -6.43
CA ILE A 115 24.95 12.48 -6.42
C ILE A 115 25.85 11.79 -7.45
N PRO A 116 26.30 12.49 -8.52
CA PRO A 116 27.27 11.92 -9.46
C PRO A 116 28.61 11.74 -8.73
N LEU A 117 29.00 10.50 -8.49
CA LEU A 117 30.32 10.18 -7.93
C LEU A 117 31.33 9.94 -9.06
N SER A 118 32.54 10.48 -8.90
CA SER A 118 33.69 10.17 -9.76
C SER A 118 34.51 9.06 -9.12
N VAL A 119 34.61 7.90 -9.78
CA VAL A 119 35.39 6.74 -9.30
C VAL A 119 36.55 6.43 -10.25
N SER A 120 37.76 6.28 -9.70
CA SER A 120 38.92 5.82 -10.47
C SER A 120 38.88 4.30 -10.60
N THR A 121 38.85 3.78 -11.84
CA THR A 121 38.90 2.34 -12.12
C THR A 121 40.30 1.83 -12.44
N SER A 122 41.35 2.66 -12.32
CA SER A 122 42.71 2.26 -12.64
C SER A 122 43.72 2.69 -11.57
N ALA A 123 44.58 1.76 -11.15
CA ALA A 123 45.66 2.03 -10.22
C ALA A 123 46.78 2.91 -10.84
N LYS A 124 46.82 3.09 -12.17
CA LYS A 124 47.84 3.89 -12.90
C LYS A 124 47.34 4.53 -14.22
N GLY A 125 46.04 4.82 -14.36
CA GLY A 125 45.45 5.41 -15.57
C GLY A 125 44.73 6.75 -15.31
N PRO A 126 44.42 7.54 -16.36
CA PRO A 126 43.67 8.79 -16.20
C PRO A 126 42.30 8.52 -15.59
N LEU A 127 41.84 9.43 -14.72
CA LEU A 127 40.54 9.35 -14.06
C LEU A 127 39.43 9.19 -15.12
N ALA A 128 38.81 8.01 -15.16
CA ALA A 128 37.61 7.79 -15.97
C ALA A 128 36.40 8.34 -15.20
N HIS A 129 35.75 9.37 -15.73
CA HIS A 129 34.48 9.86 -15.18
C HIS A 129 33.36 8.89 -15.55
N VAL A 130 33.14 7.88 -14.71
CA VAL A 130 31.94 7.06 -14.78
C VAL A 130 30.90 7.69 -13.85
N PRO A 131 29.80 8.26 -14.36
CA PRO A 131 28.72 8.73 -13.50
C PRO A 131 28.09 7.50 -12.83
N VAL A 132 28.37 7.32 -11.54
CA VAL A 132 27.65 6.33 -10.72
C VAL A 132 26.48 7.04 -10.06
N THR A 133 25.27 6.70 -10.49
CA THR A 133 24.02 7.08 -9.82
C THR A 133 23.85 6.16 -8.62
N VAL A 134 24.01 6.70 -7.41
CA VAL A 134 23.62 5.98 -6.20
C VAL A 134 22.26 6.50 -5.80
N GLU A 135 21.24 5.66 -5.95
CA GLU A 135 19.89 5.95 -5.46
C GLU A 135 19.76 5.41 -4.04
N TRP A 136 19.54 6.29 -3.06
CA TRP A 136 19.19 5.88 -1.70
C TRP A 136 17.87 6.52 -1.28
N THR A 137 17.07 5.79 -0.51
CA THR A 137 15.81 6.31 0.06
C THR A 137 16.03 6.59 1.53
N HIS A 138 15.75 7.82 1.96
CA HIS A 138 15.69 8.14 3.38
C HIS A 138 14.28 7.87 3.90
N TYR A 139 14.17 7.12 4.99
CA TYR A 139 12.90 6.71 5.57
C TYR A 139 12.62 7.43 6.88
N PHE A 140 11.42 7.99 6.99
CA PHE A 140 10.89 8.56 8.21
C PHE A 140 9.92 7.57 8.86
N PRO A 141 9.99 7.38 10.19
CA PRO A 141 9.05 6.49 10.88
C PRO A 141 7.60 6.95 10.69
N PRO A 142 6.61 6.06 10.91
CA PRO A 142 5.20 6.43 10.83
C PRO A 142 4.88 7.57 11.80
N SER A 143 4.05 8.52 11.37
CA SER A 143 3.60 9.63 12.22
C SER A 143 2.78 9.13 13.42
N ALA A 144 2.94 9.79 14.57
CA ALA A 144 2.09 9.59 15.74
C ALA A 144 0.66 10.12 15.54
N GLU A 145 0.43 10.89 14.48
CA GLU A 145 -0.87 11.43 14.12
C GLU A 145 -1.74 10.46 13.32
N ASN A 146 -1.18 9.32 12.88
CA ASN A 146 -1.97 8.27 12.24
C ASN A 146 -3.12 7.83 13.17
N ARG A 147 -4.31 7.65 12.61
CA ARG A 147 -5.49 7.16 13.31
C ARG A 147 -6.16 6.07 12.50
N TRP A 148 -6.53 5.01 13.20
CA TRP A 148 -7.37 3.93 12.71
C TRP A 148 -8.41 3.66 13.80
N GLU A 149 -9.68 3.68 13.43
CA GLU A 149 -10.78 3.42 14.33
C GLU A 149 -11.68 2.34 13.71
N VAL A 150 -12.08 1.37 14.53
CA VAL A 150 -13.07 0.36 14.17
C VAL A 150 -14.25 0.50 15.11
N ARG A 151 -15.46 0.54 14.53
CA ARG A 151 -16.72 0.57 15.28
C ARG A 151 -17.63 -0.51 14.73
N GLU A 152 -18.41 -1.10 15.60
CA GLU A 152 -19.43 -2.07 15.22
C GLU A 152 -20.79 -1.47 15.54
N VAL A 153 -21.66 -1.39 14.53
CA VAL A 153 -22.99 -0.81 14.64
C VAL A 153 -23.96 -1.68 13.84
N ASN A 154 -24.92 -2.32 14.52
CA ASN A 154 -25.94 -3.18 13.89
C ASN A 154 -25.32 -4.21 12.92
N ASP A 155 -24.39 -5.03 13.42
CA ASP A 155 -23.63 -6.05 12.66
C ASP A 155 -22.80 -5.49 11.48
N THR A 156 -22.68 -4.17 11.35
CA THR A 156 -21.81 -3.52 10.37
C THR A 156 -20.52 -3.06 11.03
N ILE A 157 -19.39 -3.48 10.46
CA ILE A 157 -18.06 -3.07 10.87
C ILE A 157 -17.71 -1.80 10.08
N GLU A 158 -17.62 -0.67 10.77
CA GLU A 158 -17.17 0.60 10.22
C GLU A 158 -15.70 0.82 10.57
N VAL A 159 -14.89 1.10 9.55
CA VAL A 159 -13.46 1.42 9.66
C VAL A 159 -13.26 2.85 9.20
N SER A 160 -12.76 3.70 10.08
CA SER A 160 -12.32 5.04 9.74
C SER A 160 -10.80 5.11 9.85
N TYR A 161 -10.15 5.70 8.85
CA TYR A 161 -8.71 5.89 8.85
C TYR A 161 -8.35 7.32 8.49
N ASP A 162 -7.24 7.77 9.05
CA ASP A 162 -6.59 9.03 8.76
C ASP A 162 -5.07 8.79 8.85
N VAL A 163 -4.42 8.75 7.69
CA VAL A 163 -3.01 8.34 7.56
C VAL A 163 -2.15 9.46 7.00
N VAL A 164 -1.04 9.75 7.67
CA VAL A 164 -0.12 10.85 7.36
C VAL A 164 1.12 10.35 6.62
N ILE A 165 1.49 11.07 5.56
CA ILE A 165 2.79 10.92 4.91
C ILE A 165 3.84 11.62 5.78
N SER A 166 4.55 10.83 6.60
CA SER A 166 5.52 11.31 7.57
C SER A 166 6.79 11.93 6.96
N GLY A 167 7.53 12.72 7.74
CA GLY A 167 8.78 13.35 7.33
C GLY A 167 8.61 14.78 6.79
N PRO A 168 9.35 15.21 5.73
CA PRO A 168 9.31 16.57 5.22
C PRO A 168 7.93 17.05 4.76
N LEU A 169 7.03 16.12 4.48
CA LEU A 169 5.66 16.40 4.09
C LEU A 169 4.66 16.35 5.24
N GLU A 170 5.09 16.04 6.46
CA GLU A 170 4.20 16.01 7.61
C GLU A 170 3.65 17.42 7.91
N GLY A 171 2.32 17.56 7.94
CA GLY A 171 1.63 18.84 8.07
C GLY A 171 1.59 19.72 6.80
N ILE A 172 2.26 19.30 5.72
CA ILE A 172 2.28 19.98 4.41
C ILE A 172 1.50 19.17 3.39
N ALA A 173 1.89 17.91 3.22
CA ALA A 173 1.09 16.98 2.47
C ALA A 173 -0.21 16.72 3.23
N PRO A 174 -1.24 16.36 2.49
CA PRO A 174 -2.53 16.22 3.09
C PRO A 174 -2.75 14.75 3.47
N ARG A 175 -3.81 14.46 4.22
CA ARG A 175 -3.95 13.19 4.93
C ARG A 175 -4.76 12.20 4.10
N LEU A 176 -4.43 10.91 4.17
CA LEU A 176 -5.14 9.84 3.46
C LEU A 176 -6.31 9.39 4.33
N ASN A 177 -7.53 9.81 3.98
CA ASN A 177 -8.68 9.69 4.86
C ASN A 177 -9.84 8.94 4.19
N GLY A 178 -10.65 8.28 5.01
CA GLY A 178 -11.88 7.67 4.55
C GLY A 178 -12.59 6.83 5.60
N THR A 179 -13.82 6.47 5.27
CA THR A 179 -14.65 5.56 6.05
C THR A 179 -15.15 4.43 5.15
N VAL A 180 -14.95 3.20 5.59
CA VAL A 180 -15.37 1.97 4.92
C VAL A 180 -16.28 1.19 5.84
N ARG A 181 -17.39 0.69 5.33
CA ARG A 181 -18.38 -0.10 6.07
C ARG A 181 -18.46 -1.48 5.44
N PHE A 182 -18.38 -2.51 6.28
CA PHE A 182 -18.51 -3.91 5.91
C PHE A 182 -19.75 -4.49 6.58
N THR A 183 -20.68 -5.01 5.79
CA THR A 183 -21.92 -5.62 6.27
C THR A 183 -21.93 -7.10 5.87
N PRO A 184 -22.10 -8.05 6.80
CA PRO A 184 -22.18 -9.47 6.48
C PRO A 184 -23.27 -9.74 5.43
N ASN A 185 -22.97 -10.62 4.49
CA ASN A 185 -23.91 -11.00 3.44
C ASN A 185 -24.24 -12.49 3.47
N ALA A 186 -25.31 -12.88 2.76
CA ALA A 186 -25.82 -14.25 2.75
C ALA A 186 -24.84 -15.29 2.16
N SER A 187 -23.78 -14.84 1.45
CA SER A 187 -22.75 -15.73 0.90
C SER A 187 -21.67 -16.14 1.91
N GLY A 188 -21.73 -15.62 3.14
CA GLY A 188 -20.68 -15.79 4.14
C GLY A 188 -19.46 -14.90 3.89
N SER A 189 -19.65 -13.78 3.17
CA SER A 189 -18.65 -12.73 2.95
C SER A 189 -19.25 -11.38 3.42
N TYR A 190 -18.72 -10.26 2.93
CA TYR A 190 -19.17 -8.91 3.27
C TYR A 190 -19.57 -8.12 2.03
N ASP A 191 -20.73 -7.47 2.10
CA ASP A 191 -21.03 -6.30 1.30
C ASP A 191 -20.27 -5.09 1.86
N TYR A 192 -20.06 -4.09 1.01
CA TYR A 192 -19.32 -2.91 1.40
C TYR A 192 -19.97 -1.62 0.92
N SER A 193 -19.70 -0.55 1.65
CA SER A 193 -19.84 0.82 1.15
C SER A 193 -18.68 1.66 1.69
N PHE A 194 -18.23 2.63 0.92
CA PHE A 194 -17.21 3.55 1.40
C PHE A 194 -17.38 4.95 0.85
N GLU A 195 -16.87 5.89 1.62
CA GLU A 195 -16.59 7.26 1.21
C GLU A 195 -15.16 7.56 1.64
N ARG A 196 -14.28 7.72 0.66
CA ARG A 196 -12.85 7.91 0.89
C ARG A 196 -12.26 8.87 -0.10
N ASP A 197 -11.08 9.38 0.22
CA ASP A 197 -10.30 10.13 -0.74
C ASP A 197 -10.03 9.31 -2.01
N GLY A 198 -9.95 9.98 -3.15
CA GLY A 198 -9.68 9.34 -4.44
C GLY A 198 -8.25 8.78 -4.56
N PHE A 199 -7.41 8.98 -3.55
CA PHE A 199 -6.06 8.45 -3.43
C PHE A 199 -5.83 8.06 -1.96
N PRO A 200 -5.12 6.95 -1.64
CA PRO A 200 -4.37 6.07 -2.54
C PRO A 200 -5.24 4.92 -3.09
N TRP A 201 -4.65 3.85 -3.63
CA TRP A 201 -5.39 2.63 -3.92
C TRP A 201 -5.78 1.96 -2.60
N ALA A 202 -6.94 1.29 -2.58
CA ALA A 202 -7.35 0.48 -1.44
C ALA A 202 -7.87 -0.88 -1.88
N GLU A 203 -7.74 -1.84 -0.99
CA GLU A 203 -8.27 -3.18 -1.18
C GLU A 203 -8.73 -3.75 0.15
N ALA A 204 -9.71 -4.64 0.08
CA ALA A 204 -10.15 -5.41 1.22
C ALA A 204 -10.46 -6.86 0.86
N TYR A 205 -10.11 -7.77 1.76
CA TYR A 205 -10.28 -9.20 1.64
C TYR A 205 -10.82 -9.78 2.93
N TYR A 206 -11.70 -10.75 2.82
CA TYR A 206 -12.14 -11.56 3.95
C TYR A 206 -11.40 -12.89 3.94
N HIS A 207 -10.66 -13.17 5.02
CA HIS A 207 -9.99 -14.42 5.28
C HIS A 207 -10.86 -15.24 6.23
N ASP A 208 -11.20 -16.47 5.86
CA ASP A 208 -12.10 -17.32 6.66
C ASP A 208 -11.41 -18.05 7.83
N GLY A 209 -10.12 -17.83 8.04
CA GLY A 209 -9.30 -18.53 9.04
C GLY A 209 -8.88 -19.95 8.67
N THR A 210 -9.40 -20.52 7.57
CA THR A 210 -9.03 -21.86 7.06
C THR A 210 -8.11 -21.80 5.84
N GLY A 211 -7.84 -20.59 5.33
CA GLY A 211 -6.97 -20.32 4.20
C GLY A 211 -7.72 -19.91 2.93
N LYS A 212 -9.06 -19.90 2.96
CA LYS A 212 -9.86 -19.36 1.87
C LYS A 212 -9.92 -17.83 1.99
N VAL A 213 -9.83 -17.16 0.85
CA VAL A 213 -9.90 -15.71 0.79
C VAL A 213 -10.98 -15.27 -0.19
N HIS A 214 -11.82 -14.36 0.26
CA HIS A 214 -12.85 -13.71 -0.52
C HIS A 214 -12.42 -12.25 -0.78
N THR A 215 -12.45 -11.82 -2.04
CA THR A 215 -12.24 -10.40 -2.36
C THR A 215 -13.51 -9.63 -2.00
N ILE A 216 -13.38 -8.59 -1.17
CA ILE A 216 -14.48 -7.68 -0.85
C ILE A 216 -14.48 -6.55 -1.90
N PHE A 217 -13.36 -5.83 -2.03
CA PHE A 217 -13.18 -4.83 -3.09
C PHE A 217 -11.72 -4.63 -3.47
N ARG A 218 -11.52 -4.06 -4.66
CA ARG A 218 -10.25 -3.52 -5.16
C ARG A 218 -10.55 -2.17 -5.78
N ASP A 219 -10.15 -1.10 -5.10
CA ASP A 219 -10.48 0.27 -5.45
C ASP A 219 -9.23 1.02 -5.93
N PRO A 220 -9.07 1.26 -7.25
CA PRO A 220 -7.95 2.03 -7.74
C PRO A 220 -8.10 3.50 -7.39
N ALA A 221 -6.98 4.21 -7.26
CA ALA A 221 -7.03 5.65 -7.14
C ALA A 221 -7.69 6.29 -8.38
N VAL A 222 -8.49 7.33 -8.17
CA VAL A 222 -9.33 7.96 -9.21
C VAL A 222 -8.47 8.56 -10.33
N ARG A 223 -7.45 9.35 -9.98
CA ARG A 223 -6.46 9.88 -10.94
C ARG A 223 -5.04 9.40 -10.68
N GLY A 224 -4.83 8.62 -9.61
CA GLY A 224 -3.49 8.24 -9.15
C GLY A 224 -2.61 9.42 -8.72
N ASN A 225 -3.22 10.59 -8.47
CA ASN A 225 -2.52 11.82 -8.15
C ASN A 225 -2.68 12.13 -6.66
N PRO A 226 -1.62 12.56 -5.96
CA PRO A 226 -1.73 12.98 -4.57
C PRO A 226 -2.82 14.02 -4.35
N HIS A 227 -3.13 14.93 -5.27
CA HIS A 227 -4.19 15.92 -5.08
C HIS A 227 -5.59 15.34 -4.76
N ASP A 228 -5.88 14.10 -5.17
CA ASP A 228 -7.15 13.43 -4.85
C ASP A 228 -7.36 13.19 -3.35
N LEU A 229 -6.32 13.33 -2.55
CA LEU A 229 -6.37 13.10 -1.11
C LEU A 229 -7.03 14.26 -0.31
N PHE A 230 -7.26 15.42 -0.94
CA PHE A 230 -7.87 16.57 -0.26
C PHE A 230 -9.40 16.53 -0.22
N ALA A 231 -10.02 15.42 -0.62
CA ALA A 231 -11.44 15.40 -0.91
C ALA A 231 -12.30 15.43 0.36
N ILE A 232 -11.84 14.74 1.42
CA ILE A 232 -12.57 14.59 2.69
C ILE A 232 -11.88 15.34 3.87
N GLU A 233 -10.67 15.88 3.66
CA GLU A 233 -9.88 16.58 4.69
C GLU A 233 -10.73 17.60 5.49
N ARG A 234 -10.96 17.32 6.78
CA ARG A 234 -11.93 18.06 7.60
C ARG A 234 -11.39 19.42 8.05
N ASN A 235 -10.12 19.49 8.42
CA ASN A 235 -9.51 20.67 9.03
C ASN A 235 -8.11 20.96 8.45
N PRO A 236 -8.02 21.36 7.17
CA PRO A 236 -6.73 21.61 6.55
C PRO A 236 -6.03 22.83 7.17
N SER A 237 -4.73 22.72 7.39
CA SER A 237 -3.87 23.84 7.78
C SER A 237 -3.82 24.91 6.69
N ARG A 238 -3.38 26.14 7.02
CA ARG A 238 -3.20 27.21 6.02
C ARG A 238 -2.26 26.79 4.87
N VAL A 239 -1.24 25.99 5.19
CA VAL A 239 -0.30 25.46 4.20
C VAL A 239 -1.00 24.45 3.30
N GLN A 240 -1.76 23.52 3.88
CA GLN A 240 -2.55 22.55 3.13
C GLN A 240 -3.59 23.20 2.21
N ILE A 241 -4.23 24.29 2.65
CA ILE A 241 -5.14 25.09 1.80
C ILE A 241 -4.39 25.68 0.59
N ALA A 242 -3.20 26.23 0.81
CA ALA A 242 -2.39 26.76 -0.29
C ALA A 242 -1.97 25.66 -1.28
N VAL A 243 -1.50 24.51 -0.78
CA VAL A 243 -1.15 23.34 -1.59
C VAL A 243 -2.37 22.84 -2.39
N ARG A 244 -3.55 22.77 -1.76
CA ARG A 244 -4.81 22.41 -2.42
C ARG A 244 -5.14 23.37 -3.55
N ALA A 245 -5.00 24.68 -3.34
CA ALA A 245 -5.28 25.69 -4.36
C ALA A 245 -4.37 25.54 -5.59
N VAL A 246 -3.06 25.35 -5.37
CA VAL A 246 -2.10 25.07 -6.45
C VAL A 246 -2.47 23.79 -7.19
N GLY A 247 -2.77 22.71 -6.46
CA GLY A 247 -3.17 21.44 -7.05
C GLY A 247 -4.49 21.52 -7.83
N VAL A 248 -5.46 22.34 -7.40
CA VAL A 248 -6.70 22.58 -8.15
C VAL A 248 -6.42 23.27 -9.49
N LEU A 249 -5.52 24.25 -9.51
CA LEU A 249 -5.12 24.93 -10.74
C LEU A 249 -4.41 23.96 -11.71
N GLN A 250 -3.59 23.06 -11.18
CA GLN A 250 -2.76 22.17 -12.00
C GLN A 250 -3.49 20.89 -12.44
N TYR A 251 -4.31 20.30 -11.58
CA TYR A 251 -4.89 18.97 -11.78
C TYR A 251 -6.42 18.97 -11.81
N GLY A 252 -7.07 20.07 -11.44
CA GLY A 252 -8.52 20.16 -11.27
C GLY A 252 -8.98 19.79 -9.86
N GLN A 253 -10.29 19.84 -9.60
CA GLN A 253 -10.85 19.62 -8.26
C GLN A 253 -10.50 18.23 -7.69
N PRO A 254 -10.23 18.12 -6.37
CA PRO A 254 -10.01 16.82 -5.73
C PRO A 254 -11.28 15.97 -5.82
N ARG A 255 -11.14 14.65 -5.82
CA ARG A 255 -12.27 13.72 -6.01
C ARG A 255 -12.37 12.73 -4.86
N VAL A 256 -13.62 12.46 -4.48
CA VAL A 256 -13.98 11.41 -3.54
C VAL A 256 -14.25 10.12 -4.32
N SER A 257 -13.80 8.98 -3.80
CA SER A 257 -14.26 7.66 -4.22
C SER A 257 -15.44 7.27 -3.32
N ILE A 258 -16.63 7.21 -3.92
CA ILE A 258 -17.86 6.70 -3.27
C ILE A 258 -18.27 5.46 -4.03
N LYS A 259 -18.22 4.30 -3.38
CA LYS A 259 -18.68 3.04 -3.98
C LYS A 259 -19.38 2.16 -2.96
N SER A 260 -20.24 1.30 -3.48
CA SER A 260 -20.88 0.22 -2.74
C SER A 260 -20.80 -1.08 -3.52
N SER A 261 -21.09 -2.20 -2.85
CA SER A 261 -21.25 -3.51 -3.50
C SER A 261 -22.25 -3.48 -4.66
N HIS A 262 -23.24 -2.59 -4.61
CA HIS A 262 -24.25 -2.40 -5.65
C HIS A 262 -23.72 -1.60 -6.86
N ASP A 263 -22.73 -0.72 -6.67
CA ASP A 263 -22.12 0.05 -7.77
C ASP A 263 -21.17 -0.78 -8.64
N ALA A 264 -20.62 -1.87 -8.10
CA ALA A 264 -19.76 -2.80 -8.85
C ALA A 264 -20.54 -3.57 -9.94
N CYS A 265 -21.87 -3.64 -9.84
CA CYS A 265 -22.76 -4.34 -10.77
C CYS A 265 -23.57 -3.36 -11.65
N ARG A 266 -22.95 -2.31 -12.19
CA ARG A 266 -23.64 -1.48 -13.20
C ARG A 266 -23.81 -2.29 -14.49
N PRO A 267 -25.02 -2.36 -15.08
CA PRO A 267 -25.23 -3.02 -16.36
C PRO A 267 -24.25 -2.47 -17.42
N GLY A 268 -23.40 -3.33 -17.98
CA GLY A 268 -22.50 -2.98 -19.09
C GLY A 268 -21.01 -2.78 -18.76
N VAL A 269 -20.56 -3.03 -17.53
CA VAL A 269 -19.12 -3.07 -17.18
C VAL A 269 -18.83 -4.42 -16.52
N PRO A 270 -17.75 -5.16 -16.89
CA PRO A 270 -17.45 -6.45 -16.27
C PRO A 270 -17.07 -6.27 -14.80
N CYS A 271 -17.62 -7.17 -13.96
CA CYS A 271 -17.26 -7.31 -12.54
C CYS A 271 -15.77 -7.64 -12.35
#